data_AF-A0A916CGZ8-F1
#
_entry.id   AF-A0A916CGZ8-F1
#
_cell.length_a   1.000
_cell.length_b   1.000
_cell.length_c   1.000
_cell.angle_alpha   90.00
_cell.angle_beta   90.00
_cell.angle_gamma   90.00
#
_symmetry.space_group_name_H-M   'P 1'
#
loop_
_entity.id
_entity.type
_entity.pdbx_description
1 polymer ?
#
loop_
_entity_poly.entity_id
_entity_poly.type
_entity_poly.pdbx_seq_one_letter_code
_entity_poly.pdbx_strand_id
1 'polypeptide(L)'
;MNDQAVTDYIIDQLGHHVSRNDLIFDICQRTGLAWSQVNDLITQVEQKDRKKIALKQSPLLLIVALGILMGGLFLACGALMYFLELARADMFALDPFSLRRDFLATIRLFTGFAMIIGSLIGAGSLLRTFLK
;
A
#
# COMPACT_ATOMS: atom_id res chain seq x y z
N MET A 1 9.65 -5.82 34.04
CA MET A 1 9.37 -6.05 32.61
C MET A 1 10.14 -4.99 31.84
N ASN A 2 10.85 -5.33 30.76
CA ASN A 2 11.71 -4.37 30.05
C ASN A 2 10.82 -3.41 29.24
N ASP A 3 10.99 -2.10 29.35
CA ASP A 3 10.11 -1.08 28.72
C ASP A 3 9.95 -1.29 27.21
N GLN A 4 10.99 -1.83 26.56
CA GLN A 4 10.96 -2.19 25.14
C GLN A 4 9.98 -3.32 24.82
N ALA A 5 9.85 -4.34 25.68
CA ALA A 5 8.94 -5.46 25.44
C ALA A 5 7.47 -5.04 25.54
N VAL A 6 7.16 -4.08 26.43
CA VAL A 6 5.81 -3.49 26.54
C VAL A 6 5.53 -2.60 25.33
N THR A 7 6.51 -1.84 24.88
CA THR A 7 6.40 -1.00 23.68
C THR A 7 6.14 -1.84 22.42
N ASP A 8 6.89 -2.93 22.22
CA ASP A 8 6.71 -3.81 21.07
C ASP A 8 5.34 -4.50 21.08
N TYR A 9 4.86 -4.90 22.26
CA TYR A 9 3.51 -5.43 22.43
C TYR A 9 2.42 -4.43 22.06
N ILE A 10 2.56 -3.17 22.49
CA ILE A 10 1.63 -2.07 22.15
C ILE A 10 1.61 -1.87 20.63
N ILE A 11 2.78 -1.81 19.97
CA ILE A 11 2.88 -1.62 18.53
C ILE A 11 2.21 -2.78 17.77
N ASP A 12 2.38 -4.01 18.25
CA ASP A 12 1.77 -5.19 17.63
C ASP A 12 0.24 -5.18 17.75
N GLN A 13 -0.29 -4.91 18.94
CA GLN A 13 -1.74 -4.84 19.17
C GLN A 13 -2.42 -3.69 18.44
N LEU A 14 -1.80 -2.50 18.40
CA LEU A 14 -2.29 -1.37 17.60
C LEU A 14 -2.26 -1.68 16.09
N GLY A 15 -1.32 -2.52 15.64
CA GLY A 15 -1.27 -3.06 14.29
C GLY A 15 -2.47 -3.96 13.94
N HIS A 16 -3.07 -4.62 14.91
CA HIS A 16 -4.20 -5.54 14.73
C HIS A 16 -5.58 -4.90 14.85
N HIS A 17 -5.68 -3.56 14.88
CA HIS A 17 -6.94 -2.82 15.05
C HIS A 17 -7.70 -3.14 16.35
N VAL A 18 -6.98 -3.57 17.40
CA VAL A 18 -7.62 -3.76 18.71
C VAL A 18 -8.05 -2.41 19.29
N SER A 19 -9.24 -2.41 19.91
CA SER A 19 -9.78 -1.25 20.61
C SER A 19 -8.78 -0.76 21.65
N ARG A 20 -8.50 0.55 21.65
CA ARG A 20 -7.59 1.18 22.62
C ARG A 20 -7.98 0.88 24.07
N ASN A 21 -9.27 0.81 24.36
CA ASN A 21 -9.75 0.49 25.72
C ASN A 21 -9.45 -0.96 26.10
N ASP A 22 -9.55 -1.89 25.15
CA ASP A 22 -9.25 -3.30 25.39
C ASP A 22 -7.74 -3.49 25.57
N LEU A 23 -6.93 -2.76 24.81
CA LEU A 23 -5.48 -2.73 24.97
C LEU A 23 -5.04 -2.16 26.32
N ILE A 24 -5.66 -1.05 26.77
CA ILE A 24 -5.38 -0.48 28.09
C ILE A 24 -5.75 -1.48 29.18
N PHE A 25 -6.92 -2.12 29.10
CA PHE A 25 -7.35 -3.12 30.06
C PHE A 25 -6.37 -4.29 30.15
N ASP A 26 -5.94 -4.82 29.01
CA ASP A 26 -5.02 -5.96 28.95
C ASP A 26 -3.62 -5.61 29.49
N ILE A 27 -3.12 -4.40 29.23
CA ILE A 27 -1.84 -3.93 29.77
C ILE A 27 -1.96 -3.66 31.28
N CYS A 28 -3.04 -3.03 31.75
CA CYS A 28 -3.32 -2.87 33.18
C CYS A 28 -3.33 -4.23 33.89
N GLN A 29 -3.95 -5.26 33.29
CA GLN A 29 -4.00 -6.59 33.87
C GLN A 29 -2.62 -7.27 33.94
N ARG A 30 -1.77 -7.07 32.92
CA ARG A 30 -0.44 -7.70 32.84
C ARG A 30 0.64 -6.98 33.66
N THR A 31 0.53 -5.67 33.82
CA THR A 31 1.58 -4.83 34.43
C THR A 31 1.20 -4.33 35.83
N GLY A 32 -0.09 -4.35 36.18
CA GLY A 32 -0.60 -3.74 37.40
C GLY A 32 -0.58 -2.20 37.38
N LEU A 33 -0.23 -1.58 36.24
CA LEU A 33 -0.18 -0.13 36.11
C LEU A 33 -1.58 0.48 36.15
N ALA A 34 -1.67 1.71 36.67
CA ALA A 34 -2.92 2.45 36.68
C ALA A 34 -3.34 2.82 35.24
N TRP A 35 -4.65 2.83 35.00
CA TRP A 35 -5.23 3.17 33.68
C TRP A 35 -4.65 4.44 33.07
N SER A 36 -4.49 5.50 33.87
CA SER A 36 -3.91 6.77 33.41
C SER A 36 -2.48 6.60 32.91
N GLN A 37 -1.65 5.84 33.63
CA GLN A 37 -0.24 5.63 33.28
C GLN A 37 -0.10 4.82 32.00
N VAL A 38 -0.96 3.80 31.82
CA VAL A 38 -1.01 3.00 30.59
C VAL A 38 -1.49 3.84 29.41
N ASN A 39 -2.50 4.68 29.63
CA ASN A 39 -3.01 5.56 28.59
C ASN A 39 -1.96 6.58 28.12
N ASP A 40 -1.17 7.13 29.04
CA ASP A 40 -0.06 8.02 28.71
C ASP A 40 1.06 7.28 27.97
N LEU A 41 1.37 6.05 28.38
CA LEU A 41 2.35 5.20 27.71
C LEU A 41 1.94 4.88 26.26
N ILE A 42 0.68 4.44 26.05
CA ILE A 42 0.15 4.18 24.71
C ILE A 42 0.19 5.45 23.86
N THR A 43 -0.19 6.60 24.42
CA THR A 43 -0.14 7.88 23.69
C THR A 43 1.29 8.24 23.27
N GLN A 44 2.27 8.02 24.14
CA GLN A 44 3.68 8.25 23.80
C GLN A 44 4.18 7.30 22.71
N VAL A 45 3.80 6.02 22.76
CA VAL A 45 4.15 5.02 21.74
C VAL A 45 3.46 5.32 20.40
N GLU A 46 2.19 5.72 20.41
CA GLU A 46 1.45 6.17 19.23
C GLU A 46 2.12 7.37 18.57
N GLN A 47 2.57 8.36 19.34
CA GLN A 47 3.24 9.55 18.80
C GLN A 47 4.64 9.22 18.26
N LYS A 48 5.40 8.36 18.95
CA LYS A 48 6.79 8.04 18.60
C LYS A 48 6.90 7.05 17.45
N ASP A 49 6.05 6.03 17.42
CA ASP A 49 6.11 4.91 16.47
C ASP A 49 4.90 4.86 15.52
N ARG A 50 4.16 5.97 15.37
CA ARG A 50 2.99 6.11 14.47
C ARG A 50 3.19 5.49 13.09
N LYS A 51 4.37 5.72 12.49
CA LYS A 51 4.74 5.21 11.17
C LYS A 51 4.84 3.69 11.13
N LYS A 52 5.35 3.05 12.18
CA LYS A 52 5.46 1.59 12.27
C LYS A 52 4.10 0.93 12.50
N ILE A 53 3.25 1.54 13.33
CA ILE A 53 1.89 1.07 13.59
C ILE A 53 1.06 1.13 12.31
N ALA A 54 1.12 2.24 11.58
CA ALA A 54 0.41 2.40 10.30
C ALA A 54 0.84 1.38 9.24
N LEU A 55 2.14 1.03 9.18
CA LEU A 55 2.64 -0.02 8.28
C LEU A 55 2.11 -1.42 8.65
N LYS A 56 1.93 -1.70 9.94
CA LYS A 56 1.36 -2.97 10.42
C LYS A 56 -0.17 -3.05 10.27
N GLN A 57 -0.88 -1.92 10.25
CA GLN A 57 -2.34 -1.91 10.13
C GLN A 57 -2.85 -2.33 8.75
N SER A 58 -2.10 -2.18 7.66
CA SER A 58 -2.64 -2.49 6.32
C SER A 58 -1.64 -3.18 5.38
N PRO A 59 -1.09 -4.35 5.76
CA PRO A 59 -0.18 -5.13 4.91
C PRO A 59 -0.87 -5.59 3.61
N LEU A 60 -2.18 -5.90 3.66
CA LEU A 60 -2.95 -6.34 2.50
C LEU A 60 -3.07 -5.26 1.42
N LEU A 61 -3.38 -4.02 1.81
CA LEU A 61 -3.48 -2.91 0.86
C LEU A 61 -2.14 -2.59 0.21
N LEU A 62 -1.04 -2.73 0.96
CA LEU A 62 0.31 -2.54 0.45
C LEU A 62 0.66 -3.64 -0.57
N ILE A 63 0.32 -4.90 -0.30
CA ILE A 63 0.48 -6.02 -1.24
C ILE A 63 -0.35 -5.81 -2.51
N VAL A 64 -1.61 -5.38 -2.37
CA VAL A 64 -2.48 -5.11 -3.52
C VAL A 64 -1.94 -3.96 -4.36
N ALA A 65 -1.51 -2.86 -3.74
CA ALA A 65 -0.89 -1.74 -4.45
C ALA A 65 0.39 -2.17 -5.18
N LEU A 66 1.24 -2.99 -4.55
CA LEU A 66 2.44 -3.53 -5.17
C LEU A 66 2.10 -4.43 -6.37
N GLY A 67 1.07 -5.26 -6.24
CA GLY A 67 0.58 -6.14 -7.31
C GLY A 67 0.04 -5.35 -8.51
N ILE A 68 -0.74 -4.30 -8.27
CA ILE A 68 -1.23 -3.41 -9.33
C ILE A 68 -0.07 -2.69 -10.02
N LEU A 69 0.93 -2.23 -9.25
CA LEU A 69 2.10 -1.55 -9.78
C LEU A 69 2.96 -2.48 -10.66
N MET A 70 3.22 -3.71 -10.20
CA MET A 70 3.92 -4.72 -11.03
C MET A 70 3.11 -5.10 -12.27
N GLY A 71 1.79 -5.27 -12.14
CA GLY A 71 0.91 -5.53 -13.27
C GLY A 71 0.98 -4.42 -14.32
N GLY A 72 0.85 -3.16 -13.89
CA GLY A 72 0.98 -2.00 -14.75
C GLY A 72 2.35 -1.92 -15.44
N LEU A 73 3.43 -2.19 -14.72
CA LEU A 73 4.79 -2.19 -15.27
C LEU A 73 4.97 -3.30 -16.34
N PHE A 74 4.44 -4.50 -16.08
CA PHE A 74 4.49 -5.60 -17.05
C PHE A 74 3.73 -5.26 -18.32
N LEU A 75 2.52 -4.71 -18.20
CA LEU A 75 1.73 -4.26 -19.36
C LEU A 75 2.44 -3.15 -20.14
N ALA A 76 3.00 -2.16 -19.44
CA ALA A 76 3.70 -1.04 -20.07
C ALA A 76 4.98 -1.50 -20.79
N CYS A 77 5.76 -2.41 -20.19
CA CYS A 77 6.97 -2.94 -20.79
C CYS A 77 6.67 -3.78 -22.04
N GLY A 78 5.62 -4.60 -22.01
CA GLY A 78 5.16 -5.35 -23.17
C GLY A 78 4.67 -4.44 -24.31
N ALA A 79 3.94 -3.37 -23.99
CA ALA A 79 3.53 -2.38 -24.98
C ALA A 79 4.73 -1.63 -25.59
N LEU A 80 5.72 -1.29 -24.78
CA LEU A 80 6.94 -0.59 -25.23
C LEU A 80 7.80 -1.47 -26.15
N MET A 81 8.00 -2.75 -25.82
CA MET A 81 8.71 -3.69 -26.70
C MET A 81 8.00 -3.84 -28.04
N TYR A 82 6.67 -3.97 -28.02
CA TYR A 82 5.87 -4.06 -29.25
C TYR A 82 6.02 -2.80 -30.11
N PHE A 83 6.01 -1.61 -29.50
CA PHE A 83 6.20 -0.34 -30.20
C PHE A 83 7.61 -0.21 -30.78
N LEU A 84 8.63 -0.71 -30.09
CA LEU A 84 10.01 -0.74 -30.57
C LEU A 84 10.22 -1.72 -31.72
N GLU A 85 9.56 -2.89 -31.70
CA GLU A 85 9.55 -3.81 -32.84
C GLU A 85 8.86 -3.19 -34.05
N LEU A 86 7.71 -2.52 -33.84
CA LEU A 86 6.99 -1.83 -34.91
C LEU A 86 7.79 -0.65 -35.47
N ALA A 87 8.57 0.06 -34.64
CA ALA A 87 9.45 1.15 -35.09
C ALA A 87 10.71 0.66 -35.80
N ARG A 88 11.18 -0.56 -35.52
CA ARG A 88 12.28 -1.21 -36.27
C ARG A 88 11.81 -1.83 -37.58
N ALA A 89 10.59 -2.34 -37.61
CA ALA A 89 9.96 -2.85 -38.80
C ALA A 89 9.35 -1.66 -39.56
N ASP A 90 10.15 -0.99 -40.40
CA ASP A 90 9.74 0.10 -41.32
C ASP A 90 8.66 -0.37 -42.34
N MET A 91 7.47 -0.77 -41.86
CA MET A 91 6.34 -1.16 -42.66
C MET A 91 5.07 -0.53 -42.10
N PHE A 92 4.80 0.67 -42.62
CA PHE A 92 3.44 1.18 -42.77
C PHE A 92 2.70 0.32 -43.81
N ALA A 93 2.49 -0.97 -43.50
CA ALA A 93 1.54 -1.80 -44.20
C ALA A 93 0.16 -1.57 -43.55
N LEU A 94 -0.72 -0.86 -44.27
CA LEU A 94 -2.13 -0.68 -43.93
C LEU A 94 -2.87 -2.01 -44.11
N ASP A 95 -2.55 -2.98 -43.25
CA ASP A 95 -3.24 -4.26 -43.18
C ASP A 95 -4.39 -4.12 -42.16
N PRO A 96 -5.65 -4.52 -42.46
CA PRO A 96 -6.75 -4.46 -41.49
C PRO A 96 -6.46 -5.25 -40.19
N PHE A 97 -5.50 -6.17 -40.23
CA PHE A 97 -5.00 -6.91 -39.07
C PHE A 97 -4.06 -6.10 -38.16
N SER A 98 -3.32 -5.10 -38.68
CA SER A 98 -2.50 -4.19 -37.87
C SER A 98 -3.37 -3.15 -37.16
N LEU A 99 -4.43 -2.66 -37.81
CA LEU A 99 -5.38 -1.72 -37.21
C LEU A 99 -6.04 -2.26 -35.92
N ARG A 100 -6.44 -3.54 -35.91
CA ARG A 100 -6.99 -4.21 -34.71
C ARG A 100 -5.94 -4.37 -33.61
N ARG A 101 -4.69 -4.61 -33.99
CA ARG A 101 -3.57 -4.83 -33.08
C ARG A 101 -3.13 -3.52 -32.42
N ASP A 102 -3.11 -2.43 -33.18
CA ASP A 102 -2.82 -1.07 -32.69
C ASP A 102 -3.94 -0.53 -31.81
N PHE A 103 -5.21 -0.84 -32.12
CA PHE A 103 -6.34 -0.50 -31.25
C PHE A 103 -6.25 -1.23 -29.89
N LEU A 104 -5.89 -2.51 -29.89
CA LEU A 104 -5.64 -3.28 -28.67
C LEU A 104 -4.43 -2.75 -27.88
N ALA A 105 -3.35 -2.34 -28.56
CA ALA A 105 -2.19 -1.73 -27.92
C ALA A 105 -2.55 -0.39 -27.25
N THR A 106 -3.38 0.42 -27.91
CA THR A 106 -3.86 1.70 -27.39
C THR A 106 -4.74 1.51 -26.15
N ILE A 107 -5.69 0.57 -26.19
CA ILE A 107 -6.51 0.24 -25.02
C ILE A 107 -5.63 -0.24 -23.86
N ARG A 108 -4.66 -1.14 -24.11
CA ARG A 108 -3.74 -1.63 -23.07
C ARG A 108 -2.92 -0.51 -22.43
N LEU A 109 -2.46 0.47 -23.21
CA LEU A 109 -1.77 1.65 -22.69
C LEU A 109 -2.68 2.48 -21.79
N PHE A 110 -3.89 2.81 -22.26
CA PHE A 110 -4.85 3.58 -21.47
C PHE A 110 -5.25 2.86 -20.17
N THR A 111 -5.50 1.55 -20.23
CA THR A 111 -5.79 0.74 -19.04
C THR A 111 -4.60 0.71 -18.08
N GLY A 112 -3.38 0.55 -18.59
CA GLY A 112 -2.16 0.59 -17.78
C GLY A 112 -1.97 1.92 -17.06
N PHE A 113 -2.13 3.05 -17.75
CA PHE A 113 -2.08 4.37 -17.13
C PHE A 113 -3.19 4.58 -16.11
N ALA A 114 -4.43 4.17 -16.42
CA ALA A 114 -5.54 4.26 -15.49
C ALA A 114 -5.28 3.46 -14.20
N MET A 115 -4.68 2.26 -14.30
CA MET A 115 -4.28 1.46 -13.14
C MET A 115 -3.17 2.14 -12.32
N ILE A 116 -2.15 2.72 -12.96
CA ILE A 116 -1.06 3.43 -12.27
C ILE A 116 -1.59 4.66 -11.54
N ILE A 117 -2.41 5.49 -12.22
CA ILE A 117 -3.01 6.69 -11.63
C ILE A 117 -3.94 6.31 -10.47
N GLY A 118 -4.78 5.30 -10.67
CA GLY A 118 -5.67 4.78 -9.63
C GLY A 118 -4.91 4.28 -8.41
N SER A 119 -3.79 3.56 -8.62
CA SER A 119 -2.93 3.08 -7.54
C SER A 119 -2.25 4.22 -6.78
N LEU A 120 -1.77 5.26 -7.48
CA LEU A 120 -1.14 6.42 -6.85
C LEU A 120 -2.14 7.23 -6.03
N ILE A 121 -3.36 7.43 -6.54
CA ILE A 121 -4.44 8.12 -5.82
C ILE A 121 -4.89 7.31 -4.61
N GLY A 122 -5.07 5.98 -4.76
CA GLY A 122 -5.42 5.09 -3.66
C GLY A 122 -4.37 5.08 -2.55
N ALA A 123 -3.09 4.94 -2.92
CA ALA A 123 -1.98 4.99 -1.97
C ALA A 123 -1.88 6.35 -1.27
N GLY A 124 -2.05 7.46 -2.01
CA GLY A 124 -2.04 8.81 -1.46
C GLY A 124 -3.22 9.11 -0.54
N SER A 125 -4.41 8.61 -0.86
CA SER A 125 -5.61 8.71 -0.02
C SER A 125 -5.41 7.97 1.31
N LEU A 126 -4.87 6.75 1.25
CA LEU A 126 -4.53 5.97 2.43
C LEU A 126 -3.51 6.72 3.29
N LEU A 127 -2.41 7.18 2.69
CA LEU A 127 -1.39 7.98 3.37
C LEU A 127 -1.98 9.22 4.06
N ARG A 128 -2.95 9.89 3.43
CA ARG A 128 -3.60 11.09 3.98
C ARG A 128 -4.56 10.77 5.13
N THR A 129 -5.27 9.64 5.08
CA THR A 129 -6.09 9.12 6.19
C THR A 129 -5.21 8.67 7.36
N PHE A 130 -4.00 8.15 7.09
CA PHE A 130 -3.03 7.76 8.13
C PHE A 130 -2.24 8.96 8.70
N LEU A 131 -2.20 10.11 8.02
CA LEU A 131 -1.47 11.30 8.49
C LEU A 131 -2.34 12.26 9.33
N LYS A 132 -3.67 12.27 9.13
CA LYS A 132 -4.62 12.95 10.03
C LYS A 132 -4.79 12.19 11.33
#